data_AF-A0A2N7DAM7-F1
#
_entry.id   AF-A0A2N7DAM7-F1
#
_cell.length_a   1.000
_cell.length_b   1.000
_cell.length_c   1.000
_cell.angle_alpha   90.00
_cell.angle_beta   90.00
_cell.angle_gamma   90.00
#
_symmetry.space_group_name_H-M   'P 1'
#
loop_
_entity.id
_entity.type
_entity.pdbx_description
1 polymer ?
#
loop_
_entity_poly.entity_id
_entity_poly.type
_entity_poly.pdbx_seq_one_letter_code
_entity_poly.pdbx_strand_id
1 'polypeptide(L)'
;MKKLFSGPNIQWQAKFKTLAERMEDSRLKSFYGEGLPSGNTLLKDVSFVALDFETTGLDPDKDGILSIGLVPFSTSRIRLNQAQHWTVRPKATLEEESVVIHGITHNDILDAPKLKDILGDVLEALAGKIIVVHYNPIERGFLDSALKGMIGEGIEFPVVDTMQIESSYQTKMTGGVINMLKGKQADSVRLGQTRRRYGLPDYLPHHALTDAVATAELLQAQIAYHYDDSTVLNDVWL
;
A
#
# COMPACT_ATOMS: atom_id res chain seq x y z
N MET A 1 -16.64 -6.62 19.40
CA MET A 1 -16.45 -5.40 18.58
C MET A 1 -17.30 -5.49 17.32
N LYS A 2 -18.00 -4.44 16.91
CA LYS A 2 -18.70 -4.41 15.61
C LYS A 2 -17.65 -4.17 14.53
N LYS A 3 -17.60 -5.05 13.51
CA LYS A 3 -16.77 -4.86 12.31
C LYS A 3 -16.83 -3.40 11.87
N LEU A 4 -15.67 -2.73 11.83
CA LEU A 4 -15.58 -1.36 11.33
C LEU A 4 -15.86 -1.29 9.82
N PHE A 5 -15.78 -2.43 9.14
CA PHE A 5 -15.92 -2.55 7.70
C PHE A 5 -16.77 -3.76 7.30
N SER A 6 -17.56 -3.58 6.24
CA SER A 6 -18.25 -4.66 5.52
C SER A 6 -18.03 -4.43 4.02
N GLY A 7 -16.77 -4.52 3.59
CA GLY A 7 -16.44 -4.64 2.18
C GLY A 7 -16.95 -5.97 1.61
N PRO A 8 -16.98 -6.15 0.27
CA PRO A 8 -17.33 -7.43 -0.33
C PRO A 8 -16.45 -8.53 0.27
N ASN A 9 -17.05 -9.65 0.68
CA ASN A 9 -16.32 -10.78 1.24
C ASN A 9 -15.57 -11.53 0.13
N ILE A 10 -14.48 -10.93 -0.38
CA ILE A 10 -13.64 -11.53 -1.42
C ILE A 10 -12.94 -12.74 -0.81
N GLN A 11 -13.13 -13.90 -1.43
CA GLN A 11 -12.44 -15.14 -1.04
C GLN A 11 -11.01 -15.13 -1.60
N TRP A 12 -10.14 -14.28 -1.02
CA TRP A 12 -8.79 -14.01 -1.53
C TRP A 12 -7.95 -15.27 -1.77
N GLN A 13 -8.02 -16.27 -0.88
CA GLN A 13 -7.29 -17.53 -1.06
C GLN A 13 -7.75 -18.31 -2.31
N ALA A 14 -9.07 -18.42 -2.53
CA ALA A 14 -9.62 -19.09 -3.72
C ALA A 14 -9.29 -18.31 -4.99
N LYS A 15 -9.32 -16.97 -4.91
CA LYS A 15 -8.96 -16.08 -6.01
C LYS A 15 -7.48 -16.21 -6.39
N PHE A 16 -6.58 -16.20 -5.42
CA PHE A 16 -5.14 -16.40 -5.64
C PHE A 16 -4.85 -17.76 -6.28
N LYS A 17 -5.50 -18.83 -5.82
CA LYS A 17 -5.39 -20.15 -6.47
C LYS A 17 -5.83 -20.11 -7.93
N THR A 18 -6.98 -19.48 -8.20
CA THR A 18 -7.49 -19.34 -9.58
C THR A 18 -6.54 -18.52 -10.45
N LEU A 19 -5.96 -17.45 -9.92
CA LEU A 19 -5.00 -16.61 -10.64
C LEU A 19 -3.70 -17.37 -10.89
N ALA A 20 -3.15 -18.08 -9.91
CA ALA A 20 -1.95 -18.91 -10.07
C ALA A 20 -2.09 -19.94 -11.22
N GLU A 21 -3.27 -20.52 -11.39
CA GLU A 21 -3.57 -21.48 -12.46
C GLU A 21 -3.75 -20.82 -13.84
N ARG A 22 -4.12 -19.53 -13.88
CA ARG A 22 -4.49 -18.81 -15.11
C ARG A 22 -3.41 -17.91 -15.68
N MET A 23 -2.50 -17.41 -14.84
CA MET A 23 -1.43 -16.55 -15.30
C MET A 23 -0.58 -17.31 -16.31
N GLU A 24 0.08 -16.62 -17.24
CA GLU A 24 1.07 -17.21 -18.14
C GLU A 24 2.50 -16.82 -17.72
N ASP A 25 2.69 -15.56 -17.29
CA ASP A 25 3.95 -15.04 -16.78
C ASP A 25 4.40 -15.81 -15.52
N SER A 26 5.60 -16.39 -15.59
CA SER A 26 6.18 -17.19 -14.51
C SER A 26 6.33 -16.45 -13.18
N ARG A 27 6.53 -15.13 -13.20
CA ARG A 27 6.68 -14.31 -11.99
C ARG A 27 5.35 -14.12 -11.30
N LEU A 28 4.28 -13.89 -12.08
CA LEU A 28 2.91 -13.82 -11.56
C LEU A 28 2.43 -15.19 -11.04
N LYS A 29 2.74 -16.28 -11.76
CA LYS A 29 2.49 -17.64 -11.26
C LYS A 29 3.14 -17.87 -9.90
N SER A 30 4.38 -17.44 -9.74
CA SER A 30 5.11 -17.56 -8.47
C SER A 30 4.50 -16.69 -7.37
N PHE A 31 4.20 -15.42 -7.67
CA PHE A 31 3.56 -14.49 -6.75
C PHE A 31 2.23 -15.03 -6.19
N TYR A 32 1.34 -15.52 -7.06
CA TYR A 32 0.07 -16.09 -6.62
C TYR A 32 0.22 -17.48 -6.00
N GLY A 33 1.23 -18.25 -6.42
CA GLY A 33 1.51 -19.60 -5.94
C GLY A 33 1.96 -19.66 -4.48
N GLU A 34 2.63 -18.62 -3.99
CA GLU A 34 2.95 -18.47 -2.55
C GLU A 34 1.67 -18.40 -1.68
N GLY A 35 0.56 -17.93 -2.26
CA GLY A 35 -0.72 -17.79 -1.58
C GLY A 35 -0.72 -16.67 -0.54
N LEU A 36 -1.76 -16.68 0.29
CA LEU A 36 -1.99 -15.65 1.32
C LEU A 36 -2.49 -16.27 2.62
N PRO A 37 -2.22 -15.62 3.76
CA PRO A 37 -2.84 -16.00 5.02
C PRO A 37 -4.37 -15.95 4.90
N SER A 38 -5.06 -16.80 5.68
CA SER A 38 -6.51 -16.77 5.74
C SER A 38 -6.97 -15.45 6.36
N GLY A 39 -8.15 -14.95 5.96
CA GLY A 39 -8.74 -13.77 6.59
C GLY A 39 -9.02 -13.91 8.09
N ASN A 40 -9.07 -15.15 8.61
CA ASN A 40 -9.20 -15.41 10.05
C ASN A 40 -7.84 -15.49 10.79
N THR A 41 -6.73 -15.24 10.10
CA THR A 41 -5.39 -15.17 10.73
C THR A 41 -5.34 -13.95 11.65
N LEU A 42 -4.81 -14.12 12.86
CA LEU A 42 -4.62 -13.02 13.80
C LEU A 42 -3.59 -12.03 13.25
N LEU A 43 -3.81 -10.72 13.42
CA LEU A 43 -2.91 -9.70 12.87
C LEU A 43 -1.46 -9.87 13.33
N LYS A 44 -1.25 -10.33 14.57
CA LYS A 44 0.09 -10.58 15.12
C LYS A 44 0.87 -11.69 14.39
N ASP A 45 0.17 -12.58 13.70
CA ASP A 45 0.73 -13.70 12.96
C ASP A 45 0.83 -13.40 11.44
N VAL A 46 0.42 -12.20 11.01
CA VAL A 46 0.47 -11.77 9.62
C VAL A 46 1.82 -11.13 9.29
N SER A 47 2.39 -11.50 8.14
CA SER A 47 3.53 -10.81 7.54
C SER A 47 3.03 -9.72 6.60
N PHE A 48 3.49 -8.49 6.81
CA PHE A 48 3.10 -7.32 6.04
C PHE A 48 4.26 -6.79 5.20
N VAL A 49 3.94 -6.02 4.17
CA VAL A 49 4.88 -5.19 3.43
C VAL A 49 4.21 -3.84 3.14
N ALA A 50 4.81 -2.76 3.63
CA ALA A 50 4.36 -1.42 3.26
C ALA A 50 4.89 -1.11 1.86
N LEU A 51 4.02 -0.61 1.01
CA LEU A 51 4.30 -0.24 -0.37
C LEU A 51 3.87 1.21 -0.59
N ASP A 52 4.74 1.96 -1.26
CA ASP A 52 4.47 3.32 -1.69
C ASP A 52 5.14 3.56 -3.05
N PHE A 53 4.50 4.37 -3.91
CA PHE A 53 5.01 4.74 -5.23
C PHE A 53 5.14 6.24 -5.35
N GLU A 54 6.23 6.69 -5.99
CA GLU A 54 6.23 7.98 -6.67
C GLU A 54 5.85 7.78 -8.13
N THR A 55 5.05 8.69 -8.68
CA THR A 55 4.48 8.59 -10.03
C THR A 55 4.59 9.91 -10.78
N THR A 56 4.53 9.87 -12.12
CA THR A 56 4.54 11.08 -12.97
C THR A 56 3.27 11.93 -12.80
N GLY A 57 2.21 11.33 -12.28
CA GLY A 57 0.90 11.94 -12.06
C GLY A 57 -0.02 10.99 -11.30
N LEU A 58 -1.35 11.17 -11.37
CA LEU A 58 -2.32 10.44 -10.55
C LEU A 58 -3.21 9.48 -11.36
N ASP A 59 -3.07 9.41 -12.68
CA ASP A 59 -3.89 8.60 -13.57
C ASP A 59 -3.12 7.35 -14.02
N PRO A 60 -3.38 6.14 -13.47
CA PRO A 60 -2.63 4.94 -13.81
C PRO A 60 -2.74 4.52 -15.28
N ASP A 61 -3.72 5.01 -16.04
CA ASP A 61 -3.84 4.72 -17.48
C ASP A 61 -2.93 5.63 -18.34
N LYS A 62 -2.47 6.76 -17.79
CA LYS A 62 -1.64 7.75 -18.51
C LYS A 62 -0.25 7.93 -17.93
N ASP A 63 -0.13 7.82 -16.62
CA ASP A 63 1.07 8.10 -15.83
C ASP A 63 1.90 6.84 -15.58
N GLY A 64 3.17 7.04 -15.22
CA GLY A 64 4.12 5.97 -14.95
C GLY A 64 4.64 5.98 -13.51
N ILE A 65 5.09 4.80 -13.06
CA ILE A 65 5.83 4.64 -11.80
C ILE A 65 7.26 5.17 -11.97
N LEU A 66 7.69 6.02 -11.04
CA LEU A 66 9.03 6.63 -10.97
C LEU A 66 9.88 6.03 -9.85
N SER A 67 9.25 5.65 -8.75
CA SER A 67 9.94 4.99 -7.64
C SER A 67 9.04 4.00 -6.94
N ILE A 68 9.64 2.96 -6.36
CA ILE A 68 8.99 1.93 -5.57
C ILE A 68 9.70 1.82 -4.23
N GLY A 69 8.97 2.00 -3.13
CA GLY A 69 9.45 1.76 -1.78
C GLY A 69 8.74 0.55 -1.16
N LEU A 70 9.50 -0.43 -0.68
CA LEU A 70 8.98 -1.62 0.00
C LEU A 70 9.63 -1.79 1.36
N VAL A 71 8.80 -1.98 2.40
CA VAL A 71 9.28 -2.19 3.77
C VAL A 71 8.55 -3.38 4.41
N PRO A 72 9.20 -4.55 4.56
CA PRO A 72 8.58 -5.69 5.23
C PRO A 72 8.50 -5.47 6.74
N PHE A 73 7.39 -5.86 7.33
CA PHE A 73 7.16 -5.69 8.76
C PHE A 73 6.15 -6.71 9.32
N SER A 74 6.10 -6.79 10.65
CA SER A 74 5.05 -7.44 11.42
C SER A 74 4.49 -6.42 12.41
N THR A 75 3.44 -6.76 13.17
CA THR A 75 2.89 -5.86 14.21
C THR A 75 3.92 -5.43 15.26
N SER A 76 4.98 -6.23 15.45
CA SER A 76 6.01 -6.02 16.46
C SER A 76 7.33 -5.46 15.94
N ARG A 77 7.60 -5.51 14.62
CA ARG A 77 8.91 -5.12 14.07
C ARG A 77 8.85 -4.69 12.61
N ILE A 78 9.45 -3.55 12.32
CA ILE A 78 9.80 -3.09 10.97
C ILE A 78 11.20 -3.57 10.61
N ARG A 79 11.39 -4.16 9.43
CA ARG A 79 12.66 -4.76 9.00
C ARG A 79 13.36 -3.88 7.97
N LEU A 80 13.96 -2.78 8.44
CA LEU A 80 14.66 -1.82 7.57
C LEU A 80 15.83 -2.44 6.80
N ASN A 81 16.49 -3.46 7.35
CA ASN A 81 17.56 -4.19 6.66
C ASN A 81 17.07 -5.04 5.47
N GLN A 82 15.76 -5.19 5.31
CA GLN A 82 15.11 -5.87 4.19
C GLN A 82 14.27 -4.90 3.35
N ALA A 83 14.34 -3.61 3.66
CA ALA A 83 13.65 -2.60 2.88
C ALA A 83 14.31 -2.47 1.51
N GLN A 84 13.51 -2.29 0.48
CA GLN A 84 13.96 -2.21 -0.91
C GLN A 84 13.42 -0.95 -1.55
N HIS A 85 14.23 -0.36 -2.42
CA HIS A 85 13.89 0.86 -3.13
C HIS A 85 14.46 0.81 -4.53
N TRP A 86 13.62 1.17 -5.50
CA TRP A 86 14.02 1.28 -6.90
C TRP A 86 13.54 2.58 -7.48
N THR A 87 14.45 3.33 -8.11
CA THR A 87 14.06 4.32 -9.11
C THR A 87 13.78 3.59 -10.43
N VAL A 88 12.70 3.97 -11.10
CA VAL A 88 12.19 3.32 -12.30
C VAL A 88 12.08 4.32 -13.42
N ARG A 89 12.55 3.96 -14.61
CA ARG A 89 12.34 4.77 -15.81
C ARG A 89 10.90 4.58 -16.32
N PRO A 90 10.04 5.60 -16.27
CA PRO A 90 8.66 5.51 -16.74
C PRO A 90 8.63 5.40 -18.28
N LYS A 91 7.49 4.95 -18.82
CA LYS A 91 7.19 5.12 -20.26
C LYS A 91 6.65 6.52 -20.57
N ALA A 92 5.97 7.13 -19.61
CA ALA A 92 5.38 8.47 -19.71
C ALA A 92 6.45 9.57 -19.60
N THR A 93 6.14 10.75 -20.13
CA THR A 93 6.96 11.96 -19.94
C THR A 93 6.87 12.41 -18.48
N LEU A 94 7.99 12.91 -17.95
CA LEU A 94 8.04 13.48 -16.61
C LEU A 94 7.63 14.96 -16.68
N GLU A 95 6.55 15.33 -16.01
CA GLU A 95 6.05 16.71 -15.95
C GLU A 95 6.80 17.50 -14.87
N GLU A 96 7.10 18.79 -15.11
CA GLU A 96 7.87 19.62 -14.17
C GLU A 96 7.23 19.71 -12.78
N GLU A 97 5.90 19.75 -12.71
CA GLU A 97 5.16 19.79 -11.45
C GLU A 97 5.40 18.55 -10.58
N SER A 98 5.57 17.37 -11.18
CA SER A 98 5.86 16.13 -10.44
C SER A 98 7.26 16.18 -9.82
N VAL A 99 8.25 16.68 -10.56
CA VAL A 99 9.64 16.84 -10.11
C VAL A 99 9.73 17.73 -8.87
N VAL A 100 8.94 18.80 -8.81
CA VAL A 100 8.90 19.71 -7.64
C VAL A 100 8.40 19.00 -6.37
N ILE A 101 7.58 17.96 -6.52
CA ILE A 101 6.97 17.23 -5.41
C ILE A 101 7.93 16.17 -4.87
N HIS A 102 8.37 15.23 -5.71
CA HIS A 102 9.16 14.06 -5.28
C HIS A 102 10.67 14.23 -5.47
N GLY A 103 11.12 15.29 -6.15
CA GLY A 103 12.54 15.58 -6.35
C GLY A 103 13.29 14.62 -7.28
N ILE A 104 12.60 13.69 -7.93
CA ILE A 104 13.18 12.75 -8.92
C ILE A 104 13.27 13.51 -10.25
N THR A 105 14.48 13.73 -10.71
CA THR A 105 14.74 14.51 -11.92
C THR A 105 14.81 13.62 -13.16
N HIS A 106 14.79 14.26 -14.32
CA HIS A 106 15.08 13.60 -15.60
C HIS A 106 16.39 12.81 -15.55
N ASN A 107 17.44 13.36 -14.92
CA ASN A 107 18.73 12.69 -14.82
C ASN A 107 18.68 11.42 -13.97
N ASP A 108 17.89 11.42 -12.89
CA ASP A 108 17.75 10.26 -12.00
C ASP A 108 17.08 9.07 -12.71
N ILE A 109 16.15 9.34 -13.65
CA ILE A 109 15.43 8.30 -14.39
C ILE A 109 16.10 7.87 -15.70
N LEU A 110 17.11 8.61 -16.21
CA LEU A 110 17.76 8.28 -17.49
C LEU A 110 18.41 6.89 -17.45
N ASP A 111 19.15 6.62 -16.39
CA ASP A 111 19.91 5.39 -16.17
C ASP A 111 19.14 4.35 -15.32
N ALA A 112 17.94 4.70 -14.85
CA ALA A 112 17.10 3.80 -14.08
C ALA A 112 16.62 2.60 -14.92
N PRO A 113 16.49 1.41 -14.30
CA PRO A 113 15.92 0.24 -14.97
C PRO A 113 14.46 0.50 -15.37
N LYS A 114 13.97 -0.21 -16.39
CA LYS A 114 12.53 -0.23 -16.67
C LYS A 114 11.86 -1.15 -15.65
N LEU A 115 10.58 -0.94 -15.37
CA LEU A 115 9.82 -1.82 -14.46
C LEU A 115 9.95 -3.30 -14.81
N LYS A 116 9.97 -3.63 -16.12
CA LYS A 116 10.13 -5.01 -16.61
C LYS A 116 11.38 -5.72 -16.07
N ASP A 117 12.45 -4.94 -15.85
CA ASP A 117 13.78 -5.43 -15.52
C ASP A 117 13.86 -5.77 -14.01
N ILE A 118 13.04 -5.11 -13.19
CA ILE A 118 12.97 -5.32 -11.72
C ILE A 118 11.68 -6.02 -11.25
N LEU A 119 10.75 -6.34 -12.17
CA LEU A 119 9.44 -6.87 -11.81
C LEU A 119 9.53 -8.18 -11.01
N GLY A 120 10.53 -9.03 -11.29
CA GLY A 120 10.75 -10.26 -10.53
C GLY A 120 11.01 -9.96 -9.05
N ASP A 121 11.97 -9.08 -8.78
CA ASP A 121 12.37 -8.69 -7.43
C ASP A 121 11.21 -8.02 -6.67
N VAL A 122 10.45 -7.15 -7.35
CA VAL A 122 9.27 -6.49 -6.77
C VAL A 122 8.22 -7.54 -6.38
N LEU A 123 7.87 -8.47 -7.28
CA LEU A 123 6.87 -9.50 -6.99
C LEU A 123 7.33 -10.47 -5.89
N GLU A 124 8.61 -10.83 -5.86
CA GLU A 124 9.19 -11.66 -4.81
C GLU A 124 9.12 -10.97 -3.44
N ALA A 125 9.43 -9.67 -3.40
CA ALA A 125 9.33 -8.87 -2.18
C ALA A 125 7.87 -8.79 -1.65
N LEU A 126 6.88 -8.77 -2.54
CA LEU A 126 5.46 -8.73 -2.20
C LEU A 126 4.87 -10.10 -1.86
N ALA A 127 5.37 -11.18 -2.46
CA ALA A 127 4.77 -12.50 -2.37
C ALA A 127 4.65 -13.01 -0.92
N GLY A 128 3.54 -13.68 -0.62
CA GLY A 128 3.22 -14.23 0.70
C GLY A 128 2.92 -13.21 1.80
N LYS A 129 2.89 -11.91 1.49
CA LYS A 129 2.70 -10.81 2.47
C LYS A 129 1.42 -10.04 2.18
N ILE A 130 0.87 -9.42 3.22
CA ILE A 130 -0.23 -8.47 3.08
C ILE A 130 0.33 -7.08 2.78
N ILE A 131 -0.12 -6.53 1.66
CA ILE A 131 0.34 -5.24 1.18
C ILE A 131 -0.36 -4.14 1.97
N VAL A 132 0.41 -3.18 2.46
CA VAL A 132 -0.08 -2.06 3.26
C VAL A 132 0.26 -0.78 2.54
N VAL A 133 -0.75 0.07 2.36
CA VAL A 133 -0.64 1.33 1.61
C VAL A 133 -1.29 2.43 2.42
N HIS A 134 -0.94 3.68 2.12
CA HIS A 134 -1.67 4.80 2.67
C HIS A 134 -2.94 5.09 1.88
N TYR A 135 -2.95 4.95 0.55
CA TYR A 135 -4.12 5.25 -0.27
C TYR A 135 -4.26 4.28 -1.45
N ASN A 136 -5.07 3.24 -1.25
CA ASN A 136 -5.13 2.09 -2.15
C ASN A 136 -5.40 2.30 -3.64
N PRO A 137 -6.10 3.37 -4.11
CA PRO A 137 -6.36 3.54 -5.53
C PRO A 137 -5.10 3.78 -6.36
N ILE A 138 -4.00 4.22 -5.74
CA ILE A 138 -2.73 4.47 -6.43
C ILE A 138 -2.00 3.16 -6.68
N GLU A 139 -1.48 2.49 -5.66
CA GLU A 139 -0.51 1.39 -5.85
C GLU A 139 -1.13 0.22 -6.61
N ARG A 140 -2.41 -0.12 -6.34
CA ARG A 140 -3.11 -1.17 -7.08
C ARG A 140 -3.31 -0.80 -8.54
N GLY A 141 -3.79 0.41 -8.80
CA GLY A 141 -4.08 0.89 -10.16
C GLY A 141 -2.82 0.97 -11.02
N PHE A 142 -1.77 1.59 -10.50
CA PHE A 142 -0.51 1.76 -11.20
C PHE A 142 0.18 0.44 -11.50
N LEU A 143 0.25 -0.49 -10.54
CA LEU A 143 0.90 -1.78 -10.77
C LEU A 143 0.10 -2.62 -11.77
N ASP A 144 -1.23 -2.70 -11.64
CA ASP A 144 -2.09 -3.44 -12.58
C ASP A 144 -2.02 -2.88 -14.00
N SER A 145 -2.13 -1.56 -14.17
CA SER A 145 -2.00 -0.91 -15.48
C SER A 145 -0.63 -1.15 -16.10
N ALA A 146 0.44 -0.98 -15.31
CA ALA A 146 1.80 -1.17 -15.80
C ALA A 146 2.06 -2.62 -16.25
N LEU A 147 1.55 -3.61 -15.53
CA LEU A 147 1.66 -5.03 -15.89
C LEU A 147 0.84 -5.33 -17.16
N LYS A 148 -0.41 -4.88 -17.24
CA LYS A 148 -1.25 -5.07 -18.45
C LYS A 148 -0.58 -4.50 -19.69
N GLY A 149 -0.02 -3.29 -19.59
CA GLY A 149 0.65 -2.62 -20.71
C GLY A 149 2.04 -3.17 -21.06
N MET A 150 2.60 -4.08 -20.26
CA MET A 150 3.96 -4.59 -20.42
C MET A 150 4.01 -6.08 -20.76
N ILE A 151 3.15 -6.88 -20.13
CA ILE A 151 3.10 -8.34 -20.26
C ILE A 151 1.72 -8.87 -20.65
N GLY A 152 0.71 -8.00 -20.81
CA GLY A 152 -0.64 -8.40 -21.23
C GLY A 152 -1.48 -9.04 -20.12
N GLU A 153 -0.96 -9.11 -18.89
CA GLU A 153 -1.61 -9.68 -17.72
C GLU A 153 -1.69 -8.64 -16.61
N GLY A 154 -2.74 -8.69 -15.79
CA GLY A 154 -2.94 -7.79 -14.66
C GLY A 154 -2.53 -8.39 -13.33
N ILE A 155 -2.55 -7.57 -12.29
CA ILE A 155 -2.31 -8.03 -10.92
C ILE A 155 -3.41 -7.55 -9.98
N GLU A 156 -3.79 -8.41 -9.04
CA GLU A 156 -4.76 -8.06 -8.02
C GLU A 156 -4.40 -8.71 -6.68
N PHE A 157 -4.49 -7.95 -5.59
CA PHE A 157 -4.14 -8.39 -4.25
C PHE A 157 -4.93 -7.64 -3.18
N PRO A 158 -5.13 -8.25 -2.00
CA PRO A 158 -5.70 -7.55 -0.86
C PRO A 158 -4.73 -6.49 -0.35
N VAL A 159 -5.30 -5.41 0.20
CA VAL A 159 -4.50 -4.36 0.84
C VAL A 159 -5.08 -3.98 2.18
N VAL A 160 -4.22 -3.53 3.10
CA VAL A 160 -4.63 -2.75 4.27
C VAL A 160 -4.37 -1.28 3.97
N ASP A 161 -5.43 -0.46 4.01
CA ASP A 161 -5.38 0.97 3.72
C ASP A 161 -5.41 1.78 5.03
N THR A 162 -4.27 2.39 5.38
CA THR A 162 -4.15 3.14 6.64
C THR A 162 -4.94 4.44 6.64
N MET A 163 -5.17 5.09 5.49
CA MET A 163 -6.03 6.28 5.39
C MET A 163 -7.50 5.92 5.59
N GLN A 164 -7.93 4.76 5.09
CA GLN A 164 -9.30 4.27 5.27
C GLN A 164 -9.58 3.90 6.72
N ILE A 165 -8.64 3.23 7.39
CA ILE A 165 -8.70 2.95 8.82
C ILE A 165 -8.93 4.27 9.58
N GLU A 166 -8.07 5.27 9.34
CA GLU A 166 -8.18 6.57 9.99
C GLU A 166 -9.50 7.28 9.67
N SER A 167 -9.89 7.34 8.39
CA SER A 167 -11.14 7.96 7.93
C SER A 167 -12.36 7.37 8.64
N SER A 168 -12.35 6.06 8.88
CA SER A 168 -13.44 5.36 9.56
C SER A 168 -13.51 5.71 11.04
N TYR A 169 -12.37 5.85 11.72
CA TYR A 169 -12.33 6.33 13.09
C TYR A 169 -12.75 7.81 13.20
N GLN A 170 -12.24 8.67 12.33
CA GLN A 170 -12.61 10.09 12.27
C GLN A 170 -14.11 10.28 12.05
N THR A 171 -14.69 9.55 11.09
CA THR A 171 -16.13 9.56 10.82
C THR A 171 -16.93 9.13 12.04
N LYS A 172 -16.48 8.10 12.77
CA LYS A 172 -17.15 7.66 14.01
C LYS A 172 -17.04 8.69 15.14
N MET A 173 -15.89 9.36 15.28
CA MET A 173 -15.65 10.36 16.34
C MET A 173 -16.31 11.71 16.10
N THR A 174 -16.60 12.05 14.85
CA THR A 174 -17.20 13.33 14.44
C THR A 174 -18.64 13.19 13.97
N GLY A 175 -19.11 11.96 13.72
CA GLY A 175 -20.49 11.67 13.37
C GLY A 175 -21.49 11.92 14.51
N GLY A 176 -22.76 12.00 14.14
CA GLY A 176 -23.89 12.17 15.06
C GLY A 176 -24.36 13.61 15.24
N VAL A 177 -25.65 13.76 15.55
CA VAL A 177 -26.35 15.05 15.64
C VAL A 177 -25.71 16.01 16.66
N ILE A 178 -25.22 15.47 17.78
CA ILE A 178 -24.58 16.28 18.83
C ILE A 178 -23.26 16.89 18.34
N ASN A 179 -22.44 16.13 17.63
CA ASN A 179 -21.17 16.63 17.09
C ASN A 179 -21.40 17.63 15.95
N MET A 180 -22.43 17.40 15.14
CA MET A 180 -22.86 18.34 14.10
C MET A 180 -23.30 19.68 14.70
N LEU A 181 -24.11 19.67 15.76
CA LEU A 181 -24.52 20.89 16.48
C LEU A 181 -23.33 21.63 17.12
N LYS A 182 -22.27 20.90 17.49
CA LYS A 182 -21.02 21.46 18.02
C LYS A 182 -20.03 21.90 16.93
N GLY A 183 -20.37 21.75 15.65
CA GLY A 183 -19.50 22.11 14.53
C GLY A 183 -18.21 21.28 14.43
N LYS A 184 -18.18 20.07 15.01
CA LYS A 184 -16.99 19.22 15.00
C LYS A 184 -16.76 18.66 13.58
N GLN A 185 -15.57 18.86 13.03
CA GLN A 185 -15.18 18.38 11.71
C GLN A 185 -14.15 17.25 11.82
N ALA A 186 -14.13 16.37 10.81
CA ALA A 186 -13.09 15.35 10.68
C ALA A 186 -11.76 16.03 10.35
N ASP A 187 -10.70 15.57 11.00
CA ASP A 187 -9.36 16.06 10.71
C ASP A 187 -8.82 15.48 9.39
N SER A 188 -7.74 16.07 8.88
CA SER A 188 -7.03 15.54 7.72
C SER A 188 -6.50 14.12 7.99
N VAL A 189 -6.77 13.22 7.03
CA VAL A 189 -6.32 11.82 7.08
C VAL A 189 -5.02 11.57 6.30
N ARG A 190 -4.38 12.64 5.79
CA ARG A 190 -3.09 12.56 5.09
C ARG A 190 -2.02 11.97 6.01
N LEU A 191 -1.11 11.17 5.45
CA LEU A 191 -0.11 10.38 6.15
C LEU A 191 0.57 11.14 7.30
N GLY A 192 1.18 12.29 7.02
CA GLY A 192 1.86 13.10 8.03
C GLY A 192 0.94 13.62 9.16
N GLN A 193 -0.29 14.04 8.83
CA GLN A 193 -1.23 14.51 9.85
C GLN A 193 -1.73 13.37 10.74
N THR A 194 -2.01 12.23 10.12
CA THR A 194 -2.40 11.01 10.82
C THR A 194 -1.27 10.55 11.75
N ARG A 195 -0.03 10.46 11.26
CA ARG A 195 1.15 10.08 12.06
C ARG A 195 1.33 10.94 13.31
N ARG A 196 1.23 12.27 13.19
CA ARG A 196 1.33 13.18 14.34
C ARG A 196 0.28 12.90 15.42
N ARG A 197 -0.93 12.49 15.04
CA ARG A 197 -2.00 12.12 15.99
C ARG A 197 -1.64 10.92 16.85
N TYR A 198 -0.86 9.99 16.31
CA TYR A 198 -0.34 8.82 17.04
C TYR A 198 1.01 9.09 17.72
N GLY A 199 1.50 10.34 17.72
CA GLY A 199 2.77 10.72 18.33
C GLY A 199 4.01 10.21 17.59
N LEU A 200 3.88 9.87 16.31
CA LEU A 200 4.99 9.42 15.47
C LEU A 200 5.82 10.60 14.93
N PRO A 201 7.13 10.42 14.67
CA PRO A 201 7.99 11.49 14.17
C PRO A 201 7.59 11.94 12.76
N ASP A 202 7.87 13.20 12.46
CA ASP A 202 7.70 13.78 11.12
C ASP A 202 8.82 13.31 10.20
N TYR A 203 8.46 12.93 8.98
CA TYR A 203 9.38 12.69 7.87
C TYR A 203 9.10 13.68 6.75
N LEU A 204 10.13 13.93 5.92
CA LEU A 204 9.93 14.64 4.67
C LEU A 204 9.09 13.75 3.74
N PRO A 205 7.95 14.25 3.22
CA PRO A 205 7.10 13.48 2.32
C PRO A 205 7.71 13.38 0.92
N HIS A 206 7.11 12.53 0.09
CA HIS A 206 7.42 12.39 -1.34
C HIS A 206 8.76 11.72 -1.61
N HIS A 207 9.03 10.67 -0.82
CA HIS A 207 10.09 9.72 -1.13
C HIS A 207 9.57 8.31 -0.80
N ALA A 208 9.24 7.54 -1.82
CA ALA A 208 8.61 6.22 -1.73
C ALA A 208 9.12 5.34 -0.57
N LEU A 209 10.43 5.19 -0.38
CA LEU A 209 10.95 4.37 0.74
C LEU A 209 10.58 4.94 2.12
N THR A 210 10.72 6.25 2.30
CA THR A 210 10.42 6.94 3.56
C THR A 210 8.94 6.89 3.85
N ASP A 211 8.09 7.08 2.83
CA ASP A 211 6.63 7.01 2.96
C ASP A 211 6.14 5.57 3.19
N ALA A 212 6.82 4.55 2.64
CA ALA A 212 6.58 3.14 2.98
C ALA A 212 6.96 2.84 4.44
N VAL A 213 8.11 3.31 4.95
CA VAL A 213 8.44 3.22 6.38
C VAL A 213 7.38 3.93 7.20
N ALA A 214 6.96 5.11 6.75
CA ALA A 214 6.00 5.92 7.46
C ALA A 214 4.62 5.24 7.58
N THR A 215 4.23 4.53 6.52
CA THR A 215 3.01 3.74 6.44
C THR A 215 3.08 2.50 7.34
N ALA A 216 4.23 1.81 7.39
CA ALA A 216 4.42 0.66 8.28
C ALA A 216 4.30 1.06 9.77
N GLU A 217 4.98 2.15 10.17
CA GLU A 217 4.88 2.70 11.52
C GLU A 217 3.45 3.12 11.87
N LEU A 218 2.76 3.75 10.91
CA LEU A 218 1.37 4.16 11.11
C LEU A 218 0.45 2.96 11.34
N LEU A 219 0.57 1.89 10.55
CA LEU A 219 -0.25 0.70 10.78
C LEU A 219 0.05 0.07 12.14
N GLN A 220 1.31 -0.03 12.55
CA GLN A 220 1.65 -0.52 13.90
C GLN A 220 0.99 0.31 14.99
N ALA A 221 1.01 1.64 14.87
CA ALA A 221 0.35 2.53 15.82
C ALA A 221 -1.18 2.37 15.79
N GLN A 222 -1.80 2.30 14.62
CA GLN A 222 -3.25 2.06 14.50
C GLN A 222 -3.66 0.74 15.13
N ILE A 223 -2.89 -0.33 14.92
CA ILE A 223 -3.10 -1.63 15.56
C ILE A 223 -3.00 -1.50 17.08
N ALA A 224 -1.95 -0.88 17.60
CA ALA A 224 -1.74 -0.74 19.04
C ALA A 224 -2.81 0.12 19.74
N TYR A 225 -3.37 1.12 19.06
CA TYR A 225 -4.37 2.01 19.63
C TYR A 225 -5.79 1.46 19.59
N HIS A 226 -6.15 0.74 18.52
CA HIS A 226 -7.56 0.44 18.23
C HIS A 226 -7.91 -1.03 18.16
N TYR A 227 -6.93 -1.92 18.19
CA TYR A 227 -7.12 -3.35 18.01
C TYR A 227 -6.51 -4.13 19.18
N ASP A 228 -6.95 -5.37 19.36
CA ASP A 228 -6.42 -6.28 20.37
C ASP A 228 -5.83 -7.57 19.75
N ASP A 229 -5.21 -8.40 20.57
CA ASP A 229 -4.54 -9.65 20.17
C ASP A 229 -5.46 -10.70 19.53
N SER A 230 -6.78 -10.50 19.59
CA SER A 230 -7.79 -11.37 18.96
C SER A 230 -8.23 -10.87 17.58
N THR A 231 -7.77 -9.69 17.16
CA THR A 231 -8.14 -9.09 15.86
C THR A 231 -7.62 -9.93 14.71
N VAL A 232 -8.49 -10.19 13.74
CA VAL A 232 -8.18 -10.96 12.53
C VAL A 232 -8.00 -10.05 11.31
N LEU A 233 -7.30 -10.56 10.32
CA LEU A 233 -6.99 -9.87 9.06
C LEU A 233 -8.23 -9.37 8.30
N ASN A 234 -9.33 -10.14 8.33
CA ASN A 234 -10.62 -9.77 7.74
C ASN A 234 -11.25 -8.49 8.30
N ASP A 235 -10.78 -7.99 9.44
CA ASP A 235 -11.31 -6.76 10.03
C ASP A 235 -10.63 -5.50 9.52
N VAL A 236 -9.51 -5.63 8.77
CA VAL A 236 -8.68 -4.48 8.35
C VAL A 236 -8.32 -4.45 6.86
N TRP A 237 -8.36 -5.58 6.15
CA TRP A 237 -8.00 -5.61 4.73
C TRP A 237 -9.20 -5.40 3.78
N LEU A 238 -8.90 -5.02 2.54
CA LEU A 238 -9.82 -4.87 1.40
C LEU A 238 -9.55 -5.92 0.34
#